data_AF-A0A929HBD3-F1
#
_entry.id   AF-A0A929HBD3-F1
#
_cell.length_a   1.000
_cell.length_b   1.000
_cell.length_c   1.000
_cell.angle_alpha   90.00
_cell.angle_beta   90.00
_cell.angle_gamma   90.00
#
_symmetry.space_group_name_H-M   'P 1'
#
loop_
_entity.id
_entity.type
_entity.pdbx_description
1 polymer ?
#
loop_
_entity_poly.entity_id
_entity_poly.type
_entity_poly.pdbx_seq_one_letter_code
_entity_poly.pdbx_strand_id
1 'polypeptide(L)'
;MFLRTLTILGILLLLHGCDPAPDTNSTFGLSDTQASTMATALFNNLQTLSADHVLVGHQDALAYGMGWKGEAFRTDINDVLDDHPAIFGWDLGHMGDANNIDDVPFEDMRKWAIAVYEKGGVNTFSWHMRNYAISGTSSFCSPGKSSIWRW
;
A
#
# COMPACT_ATOMS: atom_id res chain seq x y z
N MET A 1 49.27 -39.12 30.65
CA MET A 1 48.52 -39.42 29.41
C MET A 1 47.02 -39.07 29.47
N PHE A 2 46.44 -38.81 30.65
CA PHE A 2 45.01 -38.45 30.80
C PHE A 2 44.67 -36.96 30.60
N LEU A 3 45.64 -36.06 30.77
CA LEU A 3 45.38 -34.61 30.67
C LEU A 3 45.35 -34.09 29.23
N ARG A 4 45.92 -34.85 28.27
CA ARG A 4 45.94 -34.51 26.83
C ARG A 4 44.67 -34.93 26.09
N THR A 5 43.97 -35.96 26.58
CA THR A 5 42.70 -36.42 26.01
C THR A 5 41.52 -35.52 26.40
N LEU A 6 41.54 -34.89 27.59
CA LEU A 6 40.50 -33.91 27.97
C LEU A 6 40.57 -32.60 27.16
N THR A 7 41.77 -32.19 26.72
CA THR A 7 41.93 -30.95 25.94
C THR A 7 41.36 -31.08 24.52
N ILE A 8 41.39 -32.28 23.94
CA ILE A 8 40.87 -32.55 22.60
C ILE A 8 39.33 -32.64 22.61
N LEU A 9 38.72 -33.12 23.70
CA LEU A 9 37.26 -33.20 23.83
C LEU A 9 36.59 -31.83 24.06
N GLY A 10 37.31 -30.87 24.66
CA GLY A 10 36.81 -29.51 24.90
C GLY A 10 36.78 -28.62 23.65
N ILE A 11 37.62 -28.89 22.66
CA ILE A 11 37.68 -28.12 21.40
C ILE A 11 36.62 -28.59 20.40
N LEU A 12 36.20 -29.86 20.47
CA LEU A 12 35.18 -30.42 19.56
C LEU A 12 33.75 -29.94 19.90
N LEU A 13 33.50 -29.45 21.12
CA LEU A 13 32.18 -28.89 21.51
C LEU A 13 31.97 -27.43 21.08
N LEU A 14 32.96 -26.74 20.51
CA LEU A 14 32.83 -25.34 20.08
C LEU A 14 32.42 -25.18 18.60
N LEU A 15 32.18 -26.27 17.87
CA LEU A 15 31.81 -26.23 16.44
C LEU A 15 30.32 -26.52 16.14
N HIS A 16 29.48 -26.66 17.16
CA HIS A 16 28.04 -26.94 16.99
C HIS A 16 27.12 -25.75 17.32
N GLY A 17 27.67 -24.54 17.41
CA GLY A 17 26.91 -23.34 17.80
C GLY A 17 26.45 -22.44 16.66
N CYS A 18 26.31 -22.95 15.44
CA CYS A 18 25.66 -22.20 14.36
C CYS A 18 24.34 -22.89 14.04
N ASP A 19 23.33 -22.64 14.87
CA ASP A 19 21.96 -22.81 14.39
C ASP A 19 21.78 -21.81 13.24
N PRO A 20 21.40 -22.22 12.02
CA PRO A 20 20.98 -21.26 11.02
C PRO A 20 19.88 -20.42 11.66
N ALA A 21 20.01 -19.09 11.57
CA ALA A 21 18.96 -18.18 12.00
C ALA A 21 17.62 -18.70 11.43
N PRO A 22 16.53 -18.70 12.21
CA PRO A 22 15.24 -19.13 11.69
C PRO A 22 15.01 -18.43 10.37
N ASP A 23 14.77 -19.21 9.31
CA ASP A 23 14.54 -18.71 7.97
C ASP A 23 13.23 -17.92 8.02
N THR A 24 13.35 -16.63 8.32
CA THR A 24 12.25 -15.68 8.45
C THR A 24 11.78 -15.21 7.08
N ASN A 25 12.18 -15.90 6.01
CA ASN A 25 11.58 -15.83 4.68
C ASN A 25 10.17 -16.44 4.71
N SER A 26 9.27 -15.82 5.47
CA SER A 26 7.86 -15.85 5.12
C SER A 26 7.77 -15.20 3.75
N THR A 27 7.70 -16.03 2.71
CA THR A 27 7.47 -15.58 1.35
C THR A 27 6.05 -15.07 1.28
N PHE A 28 5.89 -13.75 1.46
CA PHE A 28 4.62 -13.09 1.21
C PHE A 28 4.23 -13.35 -0.25
N GLY A 29 3.06 -13.95 -0.44
CA GLY A 29 2.46 -14.18 -1.76
C GLY A 29 1.26 -13.28 -1.97
N LEU A 30 0.85 -13.11 -3.22
CA LEU A 30 -0.42 -12.48 -3.55
C LEU A 30 -1.58 -13.27 -2.97
N SER A 31 -2.61 -12.56 -2.50
CA SER A 31 -3.87 -13.18 -2.04
C SER A 31 -4.63 -13.86 -3.19
N ASP A 32 -4.49 -13.34 -4.41
CA ASP A 32 -5.03 -13.93 -5.64
C ASP A 32 -3.95 -14.73 -6.38
N THR A 33 -4.11 -16.05 -6.46
CA THR A 33 -3.19 -16.96 -7.14
C THR A 33 -3.28 -16.88 -8.67
N GLN A 34 -4.31 -16.23 -9.20
CA GLN A 34 -4.54 -16.01 -10.63
C GLN A 34 -4.30 -14.55 -11.05
N ALA A 35 -3.64 -13.76 -10.18
CA ALA A 35 -3.30 -12.39 -10.49
C ALA A 35 -2.53 -12.28 -11.82
N SER A 36 -2.85 -11.23 -12.59
CA SER A 36 -2.20 -10.98 -13.88
C SER A 36 -0.68 -10.84 -13.74
N THR A 37 0.06 -11.07 -14.83
CA THR A 37 1.51 -10.88 -14.86
C THR A 37 1.93 -9.47 -14.42
N MET A 38 1.14 -8.44 -14.76
CA MET A 38 1.41 -7.05 -14.36
C MET A 38 1.23 -6.83 -12.86
N ALA A 39 0.17 -7.39 -12.27
CA ALA A 39 -0.06 -7.33 -10.83
C ALA A 39 1.04 -8.08 -10.04
N THR A 40 1.44 -9.25 -10.55
CA THR A 40 2.57 -10.02 -9.99
C THR A 40 3.89 -9.28 -10.08
N ALA A 41 4.17 -8.62 -11.22
CA ALA A 41 5.36 -7.80 -11.37
C ALA A 41 5.35 -6.60 -10.40
N LEU A 42 4.22 -5.89 -10.27
CA LEU A 42 4.08 -4.80 -9.31
C LEU A 42 4.37 -5.26 -7.88
N PHE A 43 3.76 -6.36 -7.44
CA PHE A 43 3.97 -6.92 -6.10
C PHE A 43 5.45 -7.24 -5.82
N ASN A 44 6.10 -7.96 -6.74
CA ASN A 44 7.51 -8.31 -6.61
C ASN A 44 8.43 -7.08 -6.59
N ASN A 45 8.13 -6.08 -7.42
CA ASN A 45 8.88 -4.83 -7.45
C ASN A 45 8.73 -4.05 -6.14
N LEU A 46 7.50 -3.93 -5.61
CA LEU A 46 7.25 -3.28 -4.32
C LEU A 46 7.95 -4.02 -3.18
N GLN A 47 7.91 -5.35 -3.17
CA GLN A 47 8.61 -6.17 -2.18
C GLN A 47 10.13 -5.93 -2.22
N THR A 48 10.70 -5.85 -3.42
CA THR A 48 12.13 -5.56 -3.62
C THR A 48 12.49 -4.15 -3.14
N LEU A 49 11.72 -3.15 -3.57
CA LEU A 49 11.96 -1.74 -3.21
C LEU A 49 11.82 -1.49 -1.70
N SER A 50 10.94 -2.21 -1.01
CA SER A 50 10.74 -2.05 0.44
C SER A 50 11.97 -2.36 1.30
N ALA A 51 13.00 -3.00 0.75
CA ALA A 51 14.23 -3.30 1.49
C ALA A 51 15.02 -2.03 1.86
N ASP A 52 15.00 -1.01 1.00
CA ASP A 52 15.87 0.18 1.12
C ASP A 52 15.27 1.47 0.55
N HIS A 53 14.06 1.45 -0.03
CA HIS A 53 13.36 2.61 -0.57
C HIS A 53 12.03 2.86 0.12
N VAL A 54 11.63 4.13 0.15
CA VAL A 54 10.28 4.58 0.56
C VAL A 54 9.62 5.26 -0.62
N LEU A 55 8.46 4.75 -1.04
CA LEU A 55 7.64 5.38 -2.06
C LEU A 55 6.69 6.37 -1.38
N VAL A 56 6.73 7.63 -1.83
CA VAL A 56 5.83 8.67 -1.34
C VAL A 56 4.49 8.57 -2.08
N GLY A 57 3.40 8.52 -1.31
CA GLY A 57 2.04 8.49 -1.82
C GLY A 57 1.24 9.72 -1.44
N HIS A 58 0.28 10.11 -2.28
CA HIS A 58 -0.62 11.24 -2.02
C HIS A 58 -2.05 10.92 -2.49
N GLN A 59 -3.03 11.15 -1.61
CA GLN A 59 -4.46 10.96 -1.88
C GLN A 59 -5.00 12.12 -2.70
N ASP A 60 -5.82 11.83 -3.72
CA ASP A 60 -6.49 12.81 -4.59
C ASP A 60 -5.54 13.80 -5.28
N ALA A 61 -4.28 13.39 -5.45
CA ALA A 61 -3.18 14.26 -5.86
C ALA A 61 -3.42 15.04 -7.16
N LEU A 62 -4.15 14.44 -8.11
CA LEU A 62 -4.46 15.02 -9.42
C LEU A 62 -5.84 15.69 -9.46
N ALA A 63 -6.68 15.46 -8.46
CA ALA A 63 -8.05 15.95 -8.44
C ALA A 63 -8.09 17.44 -8.09
N TYR A 64 -7.31 17.83 -7.09
CA TYR A 64 -7.21 19.21 -6.60
C TYR A 64 -5.96 19.41 -5.76
N GLY A 65 -5.65 20.67 -5.49
CA GLY A 65 -4.59 21.08 -4.59
C GLY A 65 -4.82 22.51 -4.12
N MET A 66 -3.81 23.12 -3.54
CA MET A 66 -3.92 24.48 -3.02
C MET A 66 -4.10 25.50 -4.14
N GLY A 67 -5.34 25.97 -4.31
CA GLY A 67 -5.69 27.04 -5.27
C GLY A 67 -6.04 26.57 -6.69
N TRP A 68 -6.16 25.26 -6.92
CA TRP A 68 -6.52 24.69 -8.22
C TRP A 68 -7.37 23.41 -8.08
N LYS A 69 -8.18 23.09 -9.09
CA LYS A 69 -9.02 21.86 -9.15
C LYS A 69 -9.15 21.40 -10.60
N GLY A 70 -8.97 20.11 -10.85
CA GLY A 70 -9.22 19.47 -12.14
C GLY A 70 -8.27 19.86 -13.27
N GLU A 71 -7.05 20.31 -12.96
CA GLU A 71 -6.06 20.63 -13.98
C GLU A 71 -5.38 19.39 -14.57
N ALA A 72 -4.87 19.50 -15.80
CA ALA A 72 -4.30 18.38 -16.53
C ALA A 72 -2.97 17.92 -15.91
N PHE A 73 -3.03 16.78 -15.22
CA PHE A 73 -1.88 16.08 -14.64
C PHE A 73 -0.98 16.94 -13.74
N ARG A 74 -1.58 17.81 -12.92
CA ARG A 74 -0.89 18.64 -11.93
C ARG A 74 -1.02 18.03 -10.54
N THR A 75 -0.01 18.17 -9.68
CA THR A 75 -0.08 17.79 -8.25
C THR A 75 0.64 18.83 -7.41
N ASP A 76 0.21 19.04 -6.16
CA ASP A 76 0.91 19.97 -5.24
C ASP A 76 2.37 19.52 -4.97
N ILE A 77 2.63 18.22 -4.99
CA ILE A 77 4.00 17.67 -4.88
C ILE A 77 4.85 18.10 -6.08
N ASN A 78 4.31 18.03 -7.31
CA ASN A 78 5.02 18.45 -8.50
C ASN A 78 5.29 19.96 -8.51
N ASP A 79 4.32 20.76 -8.05
CA ASP A 79 4.50 22.21 -7.95
C ASP A 79 5.64 22.62 -7.00
N VAL A 80 5.99 21.78 -6.02
CA VAL A 80 7.03 22.07 -5.01
C VAL A 80 8.36 21.37 -5.30
N LEU A 81 8.31 20.13 -5.78
CA LEU A 81 9.48 19.26 -5.91
C LEU A 81 9.89 18.98 -7.36
N ASP A 82 9.13 19.47 -8.35
CA ASP A 82 9.33 19.17 -9.78
C ASP A 82 9.31 17.64 -10.08
N ASP A 83 8.57 16.89 -9.25
CA ASP A 83 8.32 15.46 -9.41
C ASP A 83 6.93 15.07 -8.86
N HIS A 84 6.37 13.98 -9.36
CA HIS A 84 5.07 13.47 -8.92
C HIS A 84 5.19 12.44 -7.79
N PRO A 85 4.13 12.21 -6.99
CA PRO A 85 4.14 11.07 -6.07
C PRO A 85 4.30 9.75 -6.83
N ALA A 86 4.97 8.77 -6.22
CA ALA A 86 5.07 7.44 -6.80
C ALA A 86 3.75 6.66 -6.69
N ILE A 87 2.97 6.94 -5.62
CA ILE A 87 1.68 6.28 -5.34
C ILE A 87 0.56 7.33 -5.34
N PHE A 88 -0.47 7.09 -6.13
CA PHE A 88 -1.66 7.93 -6.22
C PHE A 88 -2.83 7.21 -5.55
N GLY A 89 -3.36 7.83 -4.50
CA GLY A 89 -4.51 7.32 -3.78
C GLY A 89 -5.82 7.94 -4.26
N TRP A 90 -6.88 7.14 -4.27
CA TRP A 90 -8.22 7.52 -4.72
C TRP A 90 -9.29 6.99 -3.74
N ASP A 91 -10.40 7.71 -3.57
CA ASP A 91 -11.51 7.23 -2.73
C ASP A 91 -12.80 6.92 -3.50
N LEU A 92 -13.31 5.72 -3.27
CA LEU A 92 -14.53 5.20 -3.89
C LEU A 92 -15.82 5.52 -3.10
N GLY A 93 -15.76 6.34 -2.06
CA GLY A 93 -16.90 6.77 -1.27
C GLY A 93 -18.01 7.31 -2.17
N HIS A 94 -19.26 6.92 -1.89
CA HIS A 94 -20.42 7.25 -2.73
C HIS A 94 -20.40 6.64 -4.16
N MET A 95 -19.62 5.58 -4.40
CA MET A 95 -19.67 4.82 -5.66
C MET A 95 -21.13 4.50 -6.07
N GLY A 96 -21.43 4.78 -7.34
CA GLY A 96 -22.78 4.74 -7.91
C GLY A 96 -23.36 6.12 -8.20
N ASP A 97 -22.84 7.16 -7.56
CA ASP A 97 -23.12 8.56 -7.86
C ASP A 97 -22.18 9.10 -8.97
N ALA A 98 -22.37 10.35 -9.41
CA ALA A 98 -21.47 11.00 -10.37
C ALA A 98 -20.10 11.37 -9.76
N ASN A 99 -20.11 11.81 -8.50
CA ASN A 99 -18.93 12.25 -7.75
C ASN A 99 -18.77 11.40 -6.50
N ASN A 100 -17.54 11.27 -6.00
CA ASN A 100 -17.27 10.61 -4.74
C ASN A 100 -17.69 11.48 -3.53
N ILE A 101 -17.39 11.01 -2.31
CA ILE A 101 -17.72 11.71 -1.06
C ILE A 101 -17.08 13.11 -0.93
N ASP A 102 -15.97 13.35 -1.63
CA ASP A 102 -15.19 14.60 -1.61
C ASP A 102 -15.41 15.47 -2.86
N ASP A 103 -16.51 15.22 -3.59
CA ASP A 103 -16.85 15.97 -4.82
C ASP A 103 -15.80 15.82 -5.95
N VAL A 104 -15.17 14.65 -6.04
CA VAL A 104 -14.30 14.24 -7.15
C VAL A 104 -15.12 13.42 -8.16
N PRO A 105 -15.25 13.84 -9.43
CA PRO A 105 -15.99 13.08 -10.44
C PRO A 105 -15.34 11.71 -10.73
N PHE A 106 -16.13 10.64 -10.71
CA PHE A 106 -15.62 9.29 -10.99
C PHE A 106 -15.10 9.15 -12.43
N GLU A 107 -15.71 9.86 -13.38
CA GLU A 107 -15.24 9.92 -14.77
C GLU A 107 -13.81 10.47 -14.88
N ASP A 108 -13.49 11.51 -14.11
CA ASP A 108 -12.15 12.10 -14.12
C ASP A 108 -11.16 11.27 -13.32
N MET A 109 -11.57 10.73 -12.17
CA MET A 109 -10.81 9.75 -11.40
C MET A 109 -10.37 8.56 -12.27
N ARG A 110 -11.28 8.02 -13.11
CA ARG A 110 -10.95 6.96 -14.06
C ARG A 110 -9.89 7.40 -15.06
N LYS A 111 -10.03 8.59 -15.67
CA LYS A 111 -9.05 9.12 -16.63
C LYS A 111 -7.68 9.31 -15.99
N TRP A 112 -7.64 9.86 -14.78
CA TRP A 112 -6.40 10.08 -14.05
C TRP A 112 -5.74 8.77 -13.63
N ALA A 113 -6.49 7.78 -13.13
CA ALA A 113 -5.93 6.48 -12.76
C ALA A 113 -5.28 5.77 -13.97
N ILE A 114 -5.88 5.89 -15.15
CA ILE A 114 -5.29 5.41 -16.41
C ILE A 114 -4.00 6.19 -16.72
N ALA A 115 -4.03 7.52 -16.66
CA ALA A 115 -2.85 8.34 -16.92
C ALA A 115 -1.69 8.08 -15.96
N VAL A 116 -2.00 7.83 -14.67
CA VAL A 116 -1.01 7.41 -13.66
C VAL A 116 -0.34 6.10 -14.06
N TYR A 117 -1.14 5.10 -14.45
CA TYR A 117 -0.61 3.82 -14.90
C TYR A 117 0.27 3.96 -16.16
N GLU A 118 -0.19 4.73 -17.16
CA GLU A 118 0.57 5.00 -18.39
C GLU A 118 1.92 5.70 -18.12
N LYS A 119 2.01 6.47 -17.04
CA LYS A 119 3.23 7.16 -16.60
C LYS A 119 4.06 6.35 -15.60
N GLY A 120 3.67 5.11 -15.30
CA GLY A 120 4.42 4.22 -14.41
C GLY A 120 4.18 4.45 -12.91
N GLY A 121 3.20 5.28 -12.54
CA GLY A 121 2.79 5.44 -11.14
C GLY A 121 1.91 4.29 -10.65
N VAL A 122 1.84 4.13 -9.33
CA VAL A 122 1.02 3.08 -8.69
C VAL A 122 -0.30 3.68 -8.23
N ASN A 123 -1.42 3.05 -8.59
CA ASN A 123 -2.73 3.43 -8.09
C ASN A 123 -3.08 2.61 -6.84
N THR A 124 -3.65 3.25 -5.82
CA THR A 124 -4.28 2.60 -4.66
C THR A 124 -5.68 3.17 -4.44
N PHE A 125 -6.62 2.34 -4.01
CA PHE A 125 -8.02 2.71 -3.84
C PHE A 125 -8.47 2.42 -2.41
N SER A 126 -9.00 3.44 -1.74
CA SER A 126 -9.76 3.32 -0.50
C SER A 126 -11.26 3.40 -0.78
N TRP A 127 -12.07 3.08 0.22
CA TRP A 127 -13.52 3.19 0.09
C TRP A 127 -14.19 3.61 1.39
N HIS A 128 -14.59 4.88 1.49
CA HIS A 128 -15.48 5.35 2.55
C HIS A 128 -16.95 4.99 2.24
N MET A 129 -17.29 3.71 2.46
CA MET A 129 -18.63 3.18 2.21
C MET A 129 -19.72 3.93 2.99
N ARG A 130 -20.88 4.14 2.36
CA ARG A 130 -22.07 4.67 3.02
C ARG A 130 -22.53 3.72 4.12
N ASN A 131 -22.96 4.29 5.24
CA ASN A 131 -23.74 3.55 6.21
C ASN A 131 -25.20 3.47 5.72
N TYR A 132 -25.51 2.43 4.96
CA TYR A 132 -26.85 2.20 4.40
C TYR A 132 -27.92 1.96 5.48
N ALA A 133 -27.55 1.55 6.69
CA ALA A 133 -28.53 1.31 7.75
C ALA A 133 -29.19 2.59 8.28
N ILE A 134 -28.50 3.74 8.17
CA ILE A 134 -28.97 5.03 8.67
C ILE A 134 -28.86 6.17 7.65
N SER A 135 -28.65 5.84 6.37
CA SER A 135 -28.41 6.82 5.30
C SER A 135 -27.33 7.84 5.66
N GLY A 136 -26.27 7.40 6.36
CA GLY A 136 -25.17 8.24 6.86
C GLY A 136 -23.84 7.97 6.14
N THR A 137 -22.83 8.79 6.44
CA THR A 137 -21.45 8.54 5.97
C THR A 137 -20.78 7.42 6.76
N SER A 138 -19.59 7.00 6.33
CA SER A 138 -18.79 5.94 6.99
C SER A 138 -18.47 6.22 8.46
N SER A 139 -18.44 7.48 8.88
CA SER A 139 -18.14 7.90 10.25
C SER A 139 -19.36 7.93 11.18
N PHE A 140 -20.59 7.90 10.64
CA PHE A 140 -21.79 7.84 11.47
C PHE A 140 -22.07 6.40 11.92
N CYS A 141 -21.83 6.14 13.21
CA CYS A 141 -22.29 4.94 13.90
C CYS A 141 -23.70 5.16 14.47
N SER A 142 -24.60 4.20 14.31
CA SER A 142 -25.90 4.25 15.00
C SER A 142 -25.68 4.21 16.52
N PRO A 143 -26.43 4.96 17.34
CA PRO A 143 -26.37 4.82 18.79
C PRO A 143 -26.58 3.34 19.19
N GLY A 144 -25.61 2.75 19.88
CA GLY A 144 -25.68 1.36 20.36
C GLY A 144 -25.23 0.27 19.37
N LYS A 145 -24.71 0.61 18.18
CA LYS A 145 -24.04 -0.35 17.29
C LYS A 145 -22.58 0.06 17.10
N SER A 146 -21.65 -0.83 17.45
CA SER A 146 -20.25 -0.65 17.11
C SER A 146 -20.08 -0.59 15.59
N SER A 147 -19.09 0.17 15.14
CA SER A 147 -18.66 0.23 13.74
C SER A 147 -18.61 -1.16 13.10
N ILE A 148 -18.98 -1.22 11.82
CA ILE A 148 -18.82 -2.43 10.98
C ILE A 148 -17.35 -2.89 10.88
N TRP A 149 -16.42 -1.99 11.24
CA TRP A 149 -15.01 -2.27 11.42
C TRP A 149 -14.76 -2.63 12.89
N ARG A 150 -14.86 -3.93 13.19
CA ARG A 150 -14.33 -4.53 14.41
C ARG A 150 -13.38 -5.63 13.95
N TRP A 151 -12.09 -5.33 13.91
CA TRP A 151 -11.03 -6.33 13.83
C TRP A 151 -10.80 -6.92 15.23
#